data_AF-M0M9F9-F1
#
_entry.id   AF-M0M9F9-F1
#
_cell.length_a   1.000
_cell.length_b   1.000
_cell.length_c   1.000
_cell.angle_alpha   90.00
_cell.angle_beta   90.00
_cell.angle_gamma   90.00
#
_symmetry.space_group_name_H-M   'P 1'
#
loop_
_entity.id
_entity.type
_entity.pdbx_description
1 polymer ?
#
loop_
_entity_poly.entity_id
_entity_poly.type
_entity_poly.pdbx_seq_one_letter_code
_entity_poly.pdbx_strand_id
1 'polypeptide(L)'
;MIGEDAFCPKTGASLSDERYYDETGRPKRVVTADERSLAAQAAGEFTTGAVRSSKAALFNRFRDCHGRHHPADDRLYRKAALALARLKRAGEGAGSWDVHVWYALRRRLATAGYDVDWMHAHVEPRCPQCHGRLRYDQYETGITARCVGGCDDGADQLPAIRETVAALYGRAFDDAVDPDTFVQF
;
A
#
# COMPACT_ATOMS: atom_id res chain seq x y z
N MET A 1 -0.01 -3.06 -4.48
CA MET A 1 -0.10 -1.59 -4.70
C MET A 1 -0.06 -1.29 -6.20
N ILE A 2 -0.57 -0.14 -6.63
CA ILE A 2 -0.55 0.33 -8.04
C ILE A 2 0.09 1.72 -8.14
N GLY A 3 0.49 2.12 -9.34
CA GLY A 3 1.15 3.42 -9.58
C GLY A 3 2.66 3.28 -9.42
N GLU A 4 3.36 4.30 -8.95
CA GLU A 4 4.83 4.29 -8.91
C GLU A 4 5.37 3.14 -8.05
N ASP A 5 4.76 2.91 -6.89
CA ASP A 5 5.05 1.79 -5.97
C ASP A 5 4.44 0.44 -6.34
N ALA A 6 3.96 0.25 -7.57
CA ALA A 6 3.47 -1.07 -7.96
C ALA A 6 4.59 -2.11 -7.97
N PHE A 7 4.21 -3.32 -7.61
CA PHE A 7 5.06 -4.50 -7.50
C PHE A 7 4.28 -5.72 -8.02
N CYS A 8 4.97 -6.83 -8.29
CA CYS A 8 4.33 -8.07 -8.70
C CYS A 8 3.36 -8.57 -7.61
N PRO A 9 2.04 -8.63 -7.86
CA PRO A 9 1.07 -8.95 -6.80
C PRO A 9 1.14 -10.40 -6.31
N LYS A 10 1.82 -11.28 -7.08
CA LYS A 10 2.08 -12.68 -6.74
C LYS A 10 3.26 -12.82 -5.78
N THR A 11 4.38 -12.17 -6.10
CA THR A 11 5.69 -12.43 -5.46
C THR A 11 6.22 -11.29 -4.61
N GLY A 12 5.78 -10.05 -4.86
CA GLY A 12 6.35 -8.84 -4.23
C GLY A 12 7.52 -8.23 -5.00
N ALA A 13 7.97 -8.88 -6.08
CA ALA A 13 9.11 -8.42 -6.87
C ALA A 13 8.89 -7.03 -7.46
N SER A 14 9.97 -6.28 -7.61
CA SER A 14 9.95 -4.96 -8.25
C SER A 14 9.54 -5.06 -9.73
N LEU A 15 9.10 -3.93 -10.28
CA LEU A 15 8.81 -3.80 -11.70
C LEU A 15 9.87 -2.91 -12.34
N SER A 16 10.15 -3.12 -13.63
CA SER A 16 11.04 -2.28 -14.44
C SER A 16 10.58 -0.82 -14.46
N ASP A 17 11.50 0.13 -14.60
CA ASP A 17 11.14 1.53 -14.80
C ASP A 17 10.48 1.77 -16.16
N GLU A 18 10.88 0.98 -17.17
CA GLU A 18 10.31 1.00 -18.51
C GLU A 18 8.83 0.63 -18.52
N ARG A 19 8.05 1.45 -19.24
CA ARG A 19 6.60 1.28 -19.43
C ARG A 19 6.31 0.81 -20.84
N TYR A 20 5.49 -0.22 -20.93
CA TYR A 20 5.01 -0.83 -22.16
C TYR A 20 3.51 -0.62 -22.25
N TYR A 21 3.02 -0.07 -23.35
CA TYR A 21 1.60 0.21 -23.52
C TYR A 21 0.93 -0.96 -24.22
N ASP A 22 -0.18 -1.45 -23.67
CA ASP A 22 -1.00 -2.43 -24.35
C ASP A 22 -1.87 -1.79 -25.45
N GLU A 23 -2.64 -2.62 -26.16
CA GLU A 23 -3.53 -2.20 -27.26
C GLU A 23 -4.57 -1.15 -26.83
N THR A 24 -4.85 -1.04 -25.53
CA THR A 24 -5.80 -0.07 -24.96
C THR A 24 -5.10 1.18 -24.38
N GLY A 25 -3.79 1.31 -24.60
CA GLY A 25 -2.97 2.41 -24.09
C GLY A 25 -2.69 2.34 -22.58
N ARG A 26 -2.89 1.19 -21.94
CA ARG A 26 -2.61 1.05 -20.50
C ARG A 26 -1.13 0.74 -20.27
N PRO A 27 -0.42 1.50 -19.43
CA PRO A 27 1.00 1.26 -19.17
C PRO A 27 1.19 0.04 -18.27
N LYS A 28 1.93 -0.95 -18.73
CA LYS A 28 2.40 -2.12 -17.98
C LYS A 28 3.90 -2.01 -17.76
N ARG A 29 4.40 -2.67 -16.73
CA ARG A 29 5.83 -2.80 -16.44
C ARG A 29 6.20 -4.28 -16.30
N VAL A 30 7.45 -4.60 -16.57
CA VAL A 30 7.95 -5.97 -16.55
C VAL A 30 8.32 -6.34 -15.12
N VAL A 31 7.93 -7.52 -14.65
CA VAL A 31 8.40 -8.06 -13.37
C VAL A 31 9.90 -8.35 -13.46
N THR A 32 10.70 -7.72 -12.60
CA THR A 32 12.15 -7.93 -12.58
C THR A 32 12.49 -9.34 -12.08
N ALA A 33 13.55 -9.92 -12.62
CA ALA A 33 14.08 -11.20 -12.14
C ALA A 33 14.71 -11.03 -10.75
N ASP A 34 14.17 -11.74 -9.76
CA ASP A 34 14.78 -12.02 -8.47
C ASP A 34 14.55 -13.51 -8.14
N GLU A 35 15.16 -14.02 -7.07
CA GLU A 35 15.00 -15.43 -6.68
C GLU A 35 13.52 -15.85 -6.59
N ARG A 36 12.65 -14.96 -6.09
CA ARG A 36 11.23 -15.23 -5.84
C ARG A 36 10.41 -15.20 -7.13
N SER A 37 10.66 -14.25 -8.02
CA SER A 37 9.98 -14.14 -9.31
C SER A 37 10.42 -15.23 -10.28
N LEU A 38 11.68 -15.67 -10.21
CA LEU A 38 12.16 -16.83 -10.95
C LEU A 38 11.52 -18.13 -10.44
N ALA A 39 11.51 -18.35 -9.12
CA ALA A 39 10.89 -19.54 -8.52
C ALA A 39 9.38 -19.63 -8.81
N ALA A 40 8.69 -18.48 -8.91
CA ALA A 40 7.27 -18.41 -9.23
C ALA A 40 6.97 -18.32 -10.75
N GLN A 41 7.98 -18.40 -11.62
CA GLN A 41 7.85 -18.21 -13.07
C GLN A 41 7.15 -16.90 -13.47
N ALA A 42 7.31 -15.85 -12.66
CA ALA A 42 6.69 -14.55 -12.85
C ALA A 42 7.65 -13.52 -13.46
N ALA A 43 8.96 -13.80 -13.50
CA ALA A 43 9.93 -12.91 -14.13
C ALA A 43 9.59 -12.71 -15.62
N GLY A 44 9.60 -11.45 -16.09
CA GLY A 44 9.21 -11.13 -17.46
C GLY A 44 7.71 -10.89 -17.67
N GLU A 45 6.84 -11.21 -16.70
CA GLU A 45 5.40 -10.92 -16.81
C GLU A 45 5.15 -9.39 -16.89
N PHE A 46 4.20 -8.98 -17.72
CA PHE A 46 3.73 -7.59 -17.78
C PHE A 46 2.60 -7.35 -16.78
N THR A 47 2.74 -6.37 -15.89
CA THR A 47 1.72 -6.04 -14.89
C THR A 47 1.68 -4.54 -14.56
N THR A 48 0.51 -4.07 -14.11
CA THR A 48 0.31 -2.74 -13.49
C THR A 48 0.40 -2.80 -11.96
N GLY A 49 0.71 -3.98 -11.40
CA GLY A 49 0.49 -4.32 -10.01
C GLY A 49 -0.96 -4.73 -9.74
N ALA A 50 -1.37 -4.67 -8.48
CA ALA A 50 -2.75 -4.90 -8.09
C ALA A 50 -3.14 -4.06 -6.88
N VAL A 51 -4.44 -3.78 -6.77
CA VAL A 51 -5.05 -3.17 -5.59
C VAL A 51 -4.92 -4.09 -4.38
N ARG A 52 -5.03 -5.40 -4.60
CA ARG A 52 -4.91 -6.44 -3.59
C ARG A 52 -3.83 -7.42 -4.04
N SER A 53 -2.79 -7.57 -3.23
CA SER A 53 -1.77 -8.59 -3.42
C SER A 53 -1.86 -9.69 -2.37
N SER A 54 -1.14 -10.78 -2.62
CA SER A 54 -0.98 -11.84 -1.63
C SER A 54 -0.25 -11.30 -0.39
N LYS A 55 -0.49 -11.91 0.78
CA LYS A 55 0.25 -11.57 2.01
C LYS A 55 1.76 -11.68 1.81
N ALA A 56 2.20 -12.75 1.12
CA ALA A 56 3.61 -12.99 0.84
C ALA A 56 4.20 -11.87 -0.02
N ALA A 57 3.49 -11.45 -1.08
CA ALA A 57 3.93 -10.36 -1.94
C ALA A 57 4.06 -9.04 -1.18
N LEU A 58 3.08 -8.67 -0.36
CA LEU A 58 3.13 -7.43 0.41
C LEU A 58 4.24 -7.45 1.47
N PHE A 59 4.48 -8.60 2.11
CA PHE A 59 5.59 -8.78 3.06
C PHE A 59 6.96 -8.71 2.37
N ASN A 60 7.09 -9.31 1.19
CA ASN A 60 8.31 -9.23 0.39
C ASN A 60 8.59 -7.78 -0.04
N ARG A 61 7.56 -7.05 -0.50
CA ARG A 61 7.68 -5.61 -0.77
C ARG A 61 8.11 -4.83 0.46
N PHE A 62 7.54 -5.12 1.63
CA PHE A 62 7.94 -4.49 2.89
C PHE A 62 9.43 -4.70 3.20
N ARG A 63 9.95 -5.92 3.07
CA ARG A 63 11.37 -6.22 3.28
C ARG A 63 12.26 -5.48 2.31
N ASP A 64 11.89 -5.45 1.04
CA ASP A 64 12.68 -4.79 -0.01
C ASP A 64 12.72 -3.28 0.21
N CYS A 65 11.60 -2.66 0.61
CA CYS A 65 11.55 -1.24 0.97
C CYS A 65 12.38 -0.93 2.21
N HIS A 66 12.29 -1.76 3.26
CA HIS A 66 13.10 -1.60 4.47
C HIS A 66 14.59 -1.69 4.15
N GLY A 67 15.01 -2.67 3.34
CA GLY A 67 16.41 -2.87 2.95
C GLY A 67 17.05 -1.72 2.17
N ARG A 68 16.24 -0.79 1.61
CA ARG A 68 16.75 0.45 0.99
C ARG A 68 17.11 1.53 2.00
N HIS A 69 16.55 1.45 3.20
CA HIS A 69 16.67 2.47 4.25
C HIS A 69 17.51 1.99 5.43
N HIS A 70 17.46 0.70 5.74
CA HIS A 70 18.08 0.12 6.93
C HIS A 70 18.63 -1.30 6.68
N PRO A 71 19.58 -1.76 7.51
CA PRO A 71 19.99 -3.17 7.55
C PRO A 71 18.83 -4.11 7.90
N ALA A 72 18.99 -5.41 7.65
CA ALA A 72 17.97 -6.40 7.98
C ALA A 72 17.66 -6.45 9.50
N ASP A 73 16.37 -6.55 9.84
CA ASP A 73 15.88 -6.67 11.22
C ASP A 73 14.84 -7.80 11.35
N ASP A 74 15.27 -8.94 11.89
CA ASP A 74 14.42 -10.11 12.06
C ASP A 74 13.30 -9.92 13.09
N ARG A 75 13.45 -9.02 14.06
CA ARG A 75 12.40 -8.74 15.05
C ARG A 75 11.28 -7.93 14.38
N LEU A 76 11.64 -6.89 13.63
CA LEU A 76 10.73 -6.13 12.80
C LEU A 76 10.01 -7.03 11.80
N TYR A 77 10.74 -7.88 11.07
CA TYR A 77 10.17 -8.76 10.04
C TYR A 77 9.17 -9.76 10.62
N ARG A 78 9.46 -10.36 11.77
CA ARG A 78 8.49 -11.24 12.46
C ARG A 78 7.25 -10.48 12.91
N LYS A 79 7.41 -9.28 13.48
CA LYS A 79 6.29 -8.43 13.89
C LYS A 79 5.42 -8.04 12.71
N ALA A 80 6.04 -7.63 11.60
CA ALA A 80 5.37 -7.25 10.36
C ALA A 80 4.60 -8.42 9.75
N ALA A 81 5.19 -9.61 9.69
CA ALA A 81 4.54 -10.81 9.16
C ALA A 81 3.27 -11.19 9.94
N LEU A 82 3.32 -11.12 11.28
CA LEU A 82 2.16 -11.38 12.15
C LEU A 82 1.07 -10.31 11.99
N ALA A 83 1.47 -9.03 11.96
CA ALA A 83 0.53 -7.93 11.77
C ALA A 83 -0.16 -8.00 10.40
N LEU A 84 0.60 -8.25 9.32
CA LEU A 84 0.06 -8.45 7.98
C LEU A 84 -0.92 -9.62 7.89
N ALA A 85 -0.63 -10.73 8.58
CA ALA A 85 -1.55 -11.87 8.61
C ALA A 85 -2.91 -11.50 9.23
N ARG A 86 -2.91 -10.71 10.31
CA ARG A 86 -4.14 -10.23 10.96
C ARG A 86 -4.87 -9.22 10.08
N LEU A 87 -4.17 -8.20 9.56
CA LEU A 87 -4.74 -7.16 8.70
C LEU A 87 -5.36 -7.74 7.43
N LYS A 88 -4.65 -8.64 6.74
CA LYS A 88 -5.18 -9.29 5.52
C LYS A 88 -6.38 -10.18 5.79
N ARG A 89 -6.51 -10.75 6.99
CA ARG A 89 -7.67 -11.56 7.40
C ARG A 89 -8.88 -10.68 7.76
N ALA A 90 -8.66 -9.55 8.43
CA ALA A 90 -9.71 -8.62 8.84
C ALA A 90 -10.15 -7.65 7.72
N GLY A 91 -9.42 -7.63 6.60
CA GLY A 91 -9.68 -6.76 5.47
C GLY A 91 -10.83 -7.27 4.61
N GLU A 92 -11.86 -6.44 4.49
CA GLU A 92 -13.01 -6.63 3.59
C GLU A 92 -13.16 -5.37 2.72
N GLY A 93 -13.85 -5.48 1.57
CA GLY A 93 -14.13 -4.32 0.70
C GLY A 93 -12.88 -3.49 0.40
N ALA A 94 -12.96 -2.17 0.59
CA ALA A 94 -11.82 -1.25 0.45
C ALA A 94 -10.72 -1.48 1.49
N GLY A 95 -11.04 -1.94 2.71
CA GLY A 95 -10.06 -2.23 3.75
C GLY A 95 -9.08 -3.35 3.41
N SER A 96 -9.41 -4.22 2.46
CA SER A 96 -8.49 -5.27 1.97
C SER A 96 -7.42 -4.77 0.98
N TRP A 97 -7.50 -3.50 0.56
CA TRP A 97 -6.56 -2.91 -0.40
C TRP A 97 -5.18 -2.72 0.23
N ASP A 98 -4.14 -2.98 -0.55
CA ASP A 98 -2.76 -2.96 -0.07
C ASP A 98 -2.35 -1.62 0.54
N VAL A 99 -2.85 -0.51 -0.03
CA VAL A 99 -2.61 0.86 0.47
C VAL A 99 -3.09 1.03 1.90
N HIS A 100 -4.32 0.59 2.22
CA HIS A 100 -4.88 0.68 3.57
C HIS A 100 -4.20 -0.29 4.53
N VAL A 101 -3.91 -1.51 4.07
CA VAL A 101 -3.14 -2.49 4.85
C VAL A 101 -1.76 -1.95 5.21
N TRP A 102 -1.10 -1.22 4.30
CA TRP A 102 0.22 -0.64 4.52
C TRP A 102 0.19 0.47 5.57
N TYR A 103 -0.77 1.39 5.52
CA TYR A 103 -0.93 2.42 6.56
C TYR A 103 -1.26 1.82 7.94
N ALA A 104 -2.15 0.82 7.99
CA ALA A 104 -2.47 0.13 9.24
C ALA A 104 -1.24 -0.64 9.80
N LEU A 105 -0.43 -1.25 8.92
CA LEU A 105 0.81 -1.90 9.30
C LEU A 105 1.80 -0.91 9.89
N ARG A 106 2.02 0.24 9.22
CA ARG A 106 2.92 1.31 9.72
C ARG A 106 2.54 1.71 11.14
N ARG A 107 1.25 2.01 11.39
CA ARG A 107 0.77 2.35 12.74
C ARG A 107 1.08 1.24 13.74
N ARG A 108 0.80 -0.01 13.40
CA ARG A 108 1.04 -1.14 14.30
C ARG A 108 2.51 -1.29 14.69
N LEU A 109 3.42 -1.06 13.75
CA LEU A 109 4.85 -1.14 13.97
C LEU A 109 5.36 0.07 14.77
N ALA A 110 4.90 1.28 14.45
CA ALA A 110 5.22 2.49 15.21
C ALA A 110 4.78 2.38 16.68
N THR A 111 3.55 1.91 16.95
CA THR A 111 3.06 1.65 18.31
C THR A 111 3.89 0.58 19.05
N ALA A 112 4.56 -0.31 18.30
CA ALA A 112 5.47 -1.30 18.88
C ALA A 112 6.91 -0.77 19.04
N GLY A 113 7.17 0.52 18.77
CA GLY A 113 8.45 1.19 18.99
C GLY A 113 9.45 1.07 17.82
N TYR A 114 9.02 0.64 16.64
CA TYR A 114 9.89 0.58 15.47
C TYR A 114 9.89 1.91 14.71
N ASP A 115 11.06 2.34 14.23
CA ASP A 115 11.19 3.43 13.28
C ASP A 115 10.71 2.97 11.89
N VAL A 116 9.59 3.54 11.46
CA VAL A 116 8.89 3.15 10.23
C VAL A 116 8.44 4.35 9.42
N ASP A 117 9.07 5.50 9.61
CA ASP A 117 8.70 6.72 8.86
C ASP A 117 8.99 6.58 7.36
N TRP A 118 10.01 5.80 7.01
CA TRP A 118 10.34 5.42 5.63
C TRP A 118 9.17 4.76 4.88
N MET A 119 8.20 4.15 5.58
CA MET A 119 7.06 3.48 4.94
C MET A 119 6.17 4.44 4.16
N HIS A 120 6.09 5.72 4.57
CA HIS A 120 5.28 6.73 3.88
C HIS A 120 5.77 7.01 2.46
N ALA A 121 7.08 6.88 2.20
CA ALA A 121 7.65 7.11 0.89
C ALA A 121 7.34 6.02 -0.13
N HIS A 122 6.74 4.89 0.28
CA HIS A 122 6.44 3.74 -0.59
C HIS A 122 4.94 3.45 -0.71
N VAL A 123 4.11 4.46 -0.43
CA VAL A 123 2.66 4.36 -0.56
C VAL A 123 2.07 5.74 -0.89
N GLU A 124 1.14 5.77 -1.84
CA GLU A 124 0.37 6.96 -2.17
C GLU A 124 -1.11 6.68 -1.89
N PRO A 125 -1.84 7.55 -1.16
CA PRO A 125 -3.26 7.39 -0.98
C PRO A 125 -4.01 7.38 -2.31
N ARG A 126 -5.08 6.59 -2.35
CA ARG A 126 -5.93 6.40 -3.53
C ARG A 126 -7.38 6.62 -3.14
N CYS A 127 -8.19 7.07 -4.10
CA CYS A 127 -9.62 7.25 -3.87
C CYS A 127 -10.24 5.94 -3.35
N PRO A 128 -10.95 5.94 -2.21
CA PRO A 128 -11.51 4.73 -1.61
C PRO A 128 -12.65 4.10 -2.44
N GLN A 129 -13.20 4.84 -3.42
CA GLN A 129 -14.27 4.36 -4.30
C GLN A 129 -13.73 3.68 -5.57
N CYS A 130 -12.90 4.40 -6.34
CA CYS A 130 -12.43 3.91 -7.65
C CYS A 130 -10.93 3.52 -7.68
N HIS A 131 -10.21 3.72 -6.57
CA HIS A 131 -8.76 3.54 -6.47
C HIS A 131 -7.93 4.42 -7.43
N GLY A 132 -8.54 5.50 -7.93
CA GLY A 132 -7.90 6.50 -8.78
C GLY A 132 -6.89 7.37 -8.01
N ARG A 133 -6.07 8.11 -8.78
CA ARG A 133 -5.18 9.14 -8.26
C ARG A 133 -5.99 10.23 -7.55
N LEU A 134 -5.40 10.78 -6.48
CA LEU A 134 -5.94 11.93 -5.79
C LEU A 134 -5.19 13.19 -6.23
N ARG A 135 -5.91 14.30 -6.35
CA ARG A 135 -5.34 15.64 -6.47
C ARG A 135 -5.39 16.28 -5.09
N TYR A 136 -4.26 16.77 -4.61
CA TYR A 136 -4.14 17.43 -3.33
C TYR A 136 -4.20 18.94 -3.53
N ASP A 137 -5.03 19.59 -2.71
CA ASP A 137 -5.18 21.04 -2.66
C ASP A 137 -4.86 21.49 -1.22
N GLN A 138 -3.99 22.48 -1.07
CA GLN A 138 -3.62 23.04 0.23
C GLN A 138 -4.39 24.34 0.48
N TYR A 139 -5.07 24.41 1.62
CA TYR A 139 -5.81 25.56 2.11
C TYR A 139 -5.29 25.99 3.49
N GLU A 140 -5.72 27.15 3.98
CA GLU A 140 -5.38 27.63 5.32
C GLU A 140 -5.85 26.67 6.43
N THR A 141 -6.94 25.94 6.18
CA THR A 141 -7.54 24.98 7.12
C THR A 141 -6.94 23.57 7.03
N GLY A 142 -6.03 23.32 6.08
CA GLY A 142 -5.37 22.02 5.90
C GLY A 142 -5.31 21.56 4.45
N ILE A 143 -4.96 20.29 4.27
CA ILE A 143 -4.86 19.63 2.98
C ILE A 143 -6.13 18.84 2.73
N THR A 144 -6.71 18.97 1.54
CA THR A 144 -7.79 18.10 1.06
C THR A 144 -7.32 17.30 -0.15
N ALA A 145 -7.96 16.16 -0.41
CA ALA A 145 -7.62 15.30 -1.54
C ALA A 145 -8.87 14.84 -2.29
N ARG A 146 -8.98 15.20 -3.58
CA ARG A 146 -10.14 14.88 -4.42
C ARG A 146 -9.79 13.85 -5.49
N CYS A 147 -10.74 12.99 -5.86
CA CYS A 147 -10.49 12.01 -6.91
C CYS A 147 -10.32 12.68 -8.29
N VAL A 148 -9.19 12.40 -8.97
CA VAL A 148 -8.95 12.92 -10.33
C VAL A 148 -9.97 12.39 -11.34
N GLY A 149 -10.49 11.18 -11.13
CA GLY A 149 -11.53 10.58 -11.95
C GLY A 149 -12.94 11.13 -11.68
N GLY A 150 -13.11 11.97 -10.65
CA GLY A 150 -14.39 12.62 -10.34
C GLY A 150 -15.52 11.66 -9.91
N CYS A 151 -15.20 10.51 -9.30
CA CYS A 151 -16.23 9.57 -8.83
C CYS A 151 -16.88 9.95 -7.49
N ASP A 152 -16.46 11.08 -6.91
CA ASP A 152 -16.78 11.54 -5.56
C ASP A 152 -17.41 12.93 -5.55
N ASP A 153 -17.86 13.42 -6.71
CA ASP A 153 -18.41 14.77 -6.91
C ASP A 153 -17.51 15.89 -6.35
N GLY A 154 -16.20 15.64 -6.27
CA GLY A 154 -15.21 16.60 -5.77
C GLY A 154 -15.12 16.69 -4.24
N ALA A 155 -15.68 15.74 -3.50
CA ALA A 155 -15.55 15.67 -2.04
C ALA A 155 -14.12 15.31 -1.59
N ASP A 156 -13.70 15.81 -0.42
CA ASP A 156 -12.44 15.41 0.20
C ASP A 156 -12.48 13.93 0.62
N GLN A 157 -11.53 13.15 0.13
CA GLN A 157 -11.42 11.71 0.35
C GLN A 157 -10.54 11.35 1.54
N LEU A 158 -9.77 12.28 2.10
CA LEU A 158 -8.87 11.97 3.22
C LEU A 158 -9.62 11.42 4.46
N PRO A 159 -10.77 11.98 4.88
CA PRO A 159 -11.55 11.43 5.98
C PRO A 159 -11.98 9.98 5.73
N ALA A 160 -12.52 9.69 4.54
CA ALA A 160 -12.98 8.34 4.19
C ALA A 160 -11.83 7.31 4.15
N ILE A 161 -10.64 7.72 3.71
CA ILE A 161 -9.43 6.88 3.74
C ILE A 161 -9.03 6.60 5.18
N ARG A 162 -8.95 7.63 6.03
CA ARG A 162 -8.61 7.52 7.45
C ARG A 162 -9.56 6.58 8.20
N GLU A 163 -10.86 6.75 8.00
CA GLU A 163 -11.90 5.89 8.57
C GLU A 163 -11.73 4.44 8.11
N THR A 164 -11.45 4.22 6.83
CA THR A 164 -11.23 2.88 6.27
C THR A 164 -10.02 2.20 6.93
N VAL A 165 -8.92 2.94 7.11
CA VAL A 165 -7.70 2.41 7.74
C VAL A 165 -7.92 2.16 9.23
N ALA A 166 -8.56 3.08 9.94
CA ALA A 166 -8.87 2.93 11.36
C ALA A 166 -9.81 1.75 11.63
N ALA A 167 -10.87 1.59 10.82
CA ALA A 167 -11.79 0.48 10.93
C ALA A 167 -11.11 -0.87 10.64
N LEU A 168 -10.23 -0.92 9.63
CA LEU A 168 -9.40 -2.09 9.37
C LEU A 168 -8.51 -2.43 10.57
N TYR A 169 -7.81 -1.44 11.12
CA TYR A 169 -6.93 -1.61 12.25
C TYR A 169 -7.70 -2.12 13.48
N GLY A 170 -8.84 -1.51 13.79
CA GLY A 170 -9.71 -1.90 14.89
C GLY A 170 -10.17 -3.35 14.80
N ARG A 171 -10.63 -3.79 13.61
CA ARG A 171 -11.01 -5.19 13.39
C ARG A 171 -9.83 -6.18 13.50
N ALA A 172 -8.61 -5.74 13.17
CA ALA A 172 -7.45 -6.63 13.15
C ALA A 172 -6.80 -6.82 14.52
N PHE A 173 -6.98 -5.86 15.43
CA PHE A 173 -6.26 -5.81 16.71
C PHE A 173 -7.14 -5.56 17.93
N ASP A 174 -8.45 -5.48 17.76
CA ASP A 174 -9.44 -5.18 18.82
C ASP A 174 -9.10 -3.88 19.57
N ASP A 175 -8.63 -2.88 18.82
CA ASP A 175 -8.06 -1.63 19.33
C ASP A 175 -8.61 -0.45 18.51
N ALA A 176 -9.52 0.32 19.12
CA ALA A 176 -10.13 1.47 18.48
C ALA A 176 -9.15 2.66 18.48
N VAL A 177 -8.82 3.13 17.28
CA VAL A 177 -7.87 4.24 17.09
C VAL A 177 -8.58 5.36 16.35
N ASP A 178 -8.30 6.59 16.78
CA ASP A 178 -8.77 7.80 16.13
C ASP A 178 -8.31 7.84 14.64
N PRO A 179 -9.26 7.93 13.68
CA PRO A 179 -8.97 8.05 12.25
C PRO A 179 -7.95 9.14 11.90
N ASP A 180 -7.95 10.27 12.59
CA ASP A 180 -7.07 11.40 12.27
C ASP A 180 -5.59 11.15 12.59
N THR A 181 -5.28 10.02 13.23
CA THR A 181 -3.90 9.56 13.43
C THR A 181 -3.32 8.84 12.21
N PHE A 182 -4.12 8.56 11.18
CA PHE A 182 -3.70 7.95 9.92
C PHE A 182 -3.55 8.99 8.81
N VAL A 183 -2.66 8.71 7.85
CA VAL A 183 -2.47 9.52 6.63
C VAL A 183 -2.32 11.02 6.95
N GLN A 184 -1.31 11.31 7.77
CA GLN A 184 -0.88 12.67 8.10
C GLN A 184 0.22 13.09 7.11
N PHE A 185 0.14 14.33 6.64
CA PHE A 185 1.04 14.96 5.67
C PHE A 185 1.75 16.16 6.31
#